data_AF-A0A7Y2B2Y7-F1
#
_entry.id   AF-A0A7Y2B2Y7-F1
#
_cell.length_a   1.000
_cell.length_b   1.000
_cell.length_c   1.000
_cell.angle_alpha   90.00
_cell.angle_beta   90.00
_cell.angle_gamma   90.00
#
_symmetry.space_group_name_H-M   'P 1'
#
loop_
_entity.id
_entity.type
_entity.pdbx_description
1 polymer ?
#
loop_
_entity_poly.entity_id
_entity_poly.type
_entity_poly.pdbx_seq_one_letter_code
_entity_poly.pdbx_strand_id
1 'polypeptide(L)'
;MSRGAEIINRIRDHQDTDHYQKLNWTGSFEQYLDMVLENPKLVRTAYQRVYDMVLSYGSSEYEDSKKRIVHYDFFDDPMTGGEDAIFGLDVPLMKLVNIFKAGAYQYGPEKRILLLHGPVGSSKST
;
A
#
# COMPACT_ATOMS: atom_id res chain seq x y z
N MET A 1 -31.42 27.41 -7.34
CA MET A 1 -30.59 26.39 -8.02
C MET A 1 -31.21 25.01 -7.76
N SER A 2 -31.07 24.07 -8.69
CA SER A 2 -31.57 22.70 -8.50
C SER A 2 -30.72 21.96 -7.46
N ARG A 3 -31.36 21.21 -6.54
CA ARG A 3 -30.69 20.36 -5.54
C ARG A 3 -29.68 19.38 -6.15
N GLY A 4 -29.93 18.94 -7.40
CA GLY A 4 -28.99 18.08 -8.13
C GLY A 4 -27.71 18.81 -8.54
N ALA A 5 -27.79 20.10 -8.89
CA ALA A 5 -26.62 20.91 -9.21
C ALA A 5 -25.74 21.14 -7.97
N GLU A 6 -26.35 21.28 -6.78
CA GLU A 6 -25.64 21.39 -5.51
C GLU A 6 -24.83 20.12 -5.18
N ILE A 7 -25.42 18.94 -5.40
CA ILE A 7 -24.75 17.65 -5.18
C ILE A 7 -23.59 17.47 -6.16
N ILE A 8 -23.80 17.77 -7.44
CA ILE A 8 -22.75 17.68 -8.47
C ILE A 8 -21.58 18.61 -8.15
N ASN A 9 -21.86 19.84 -7.70
CA ASN A 9 -20.81 20.79 -7.34
C ASN A 9 -20.02 20.32 -6.11
N ARG A 10 -20.68 19.79 -5.08
CA ARG A 10 -19.98 19.19 -3.92
C ARG A 10 -19.08 18.03 -4.30
N ILE A 11 -19.51 17.16 -5.21
CA ILE A 11 -18.69 16.04 -5.69
C ILE A 11 -17.46 16.56 -6.44
N ARG A 12 -17.62 17.62 -7.25
CA ARG A 12 -16.53 18.26 -7.99
C ARG A 12 -15.51 18.92 -7.06
N ASP A 13 -15.96 19.59 -6.00
CA ASP A 13 -15.06 20.26 -5.03
C ASP A 13 -14.20 19.26 -4.24
N HIS A 14 -14.62 18.00 -4.16
CA HIS A 14 -13.83 16.90 -3.57
C HIS A 14 -12.94 16.17 -4.59
N GLN A 15 -13.04 16.47 -5.88
CA GLN A 15 -12.15 15.95 -6.91
C GLN A 15 -11.07 17.00 -7.22
N ASP A 16 -9.89 16.83 -6.64
CA ASP A 16 -8.71 17.64 -6.96
C ASP A 16 -8.15 17.25 -8.33
N THR A 17 -8.88 17.66 -9.37
CA THR A 17 -8.56 17.40 -10.78
C THR A 17 -7.26 18.07 -11.19
N ASP A 18 -6.91 19.22 -10.60
CA ASP A 18 -5.65 19.92 -10.87
C ASP A 18 -4.45 19.16 -10.29
N HIS A 19 -4.57 18.59 -9.09
CA HIS A 19 -3.54 17.72 -8.54
C HIS A 19 -3.39 16.44 -9.39
N TYR A 20 -4.50 15.84 -9.83
CA TYR A 20 -4.47 14.66 -10.69
C TYR A 20 -3.83 14.93 -12.05
N GLN A 21 -4.06 16.11 -12.63
CA GLN A 21 -3.43 16.52 -13.88
C GLN A 21 -1.93 16.75 -13.73
N LYS A 22 -1.49 17.31 -12.59
CA LYS A 22 -0.06 17.51 -12.27
C LYS A 22 0.71 16.21 -12.01
N LEU A 23 0.02 15.12 -11.67
CA LEU A 23 0.63 13.79 -11.50
C LEU A 23 0.92 13.10 -12.84
N ASN A 24 0.45 13.63 -13.97
CA ASN A 24 0.71 13.05 -15.28
C ASN A 24 2.05 13.54 -15.84
N TRP A 25 2.92 12.59 -16.18
CA TRP A 25 4.11 12.88 -16.97
C TRP A 25 3.78 12.89 -18.46
N THR A 26 4.40 13.82 -19.20
CA THR A 26 4.30 13.91 -20.67
C THR A 26 5.69 13.98 -21.28
N GLY A 27 5.95 13.16 -22.29
CA GLY A 27 7.22 13.16 -23.02
C GLY A 27 7.22 12.12 -24.13
N SER A 28 8.33 12.03 -24.85
CA SER A 28 8.54 10.99 -25.87
C SER A 28 8.86 9.64 -25.22
N PHE A 29 8.69 8.54 -25.97
CA PHE A 29 9.07 7.22 -25.48
C PHE A 29 10.58 7.13 -25.16
N GLU A 30 11.43 7.83 -25.90
CA GLU A 30 12.88 7.94 -25.64
C GLU A 30 13.17 8.56 -24.27
N GLN A 31 12.53 9.69 -23.95
CA GLN A 31 12.66 10.33 -22.64
C GLN A 31 12.18 9.42 -21.50
N TYR A 32 11.12 8.64 -21.73
CA TYR A 32 10.67 7.65 -20.76
C TYR A 32 11.73 6.55 -20.55
N LEU A 33 12.34 6.04 -21.62
CA LEU A 33 13.40 5.03 -21.50
C LEU A 33 14.62 5.57 -20.77
N ASP A 34 15.03 6.81 -21.03
CA ASP A 34 16.11 7.47 -20.29
C ASP A 34 15.82 7.50 -18.79
N MET A 35 14.60 7.90 -18.40
CA MET A 35 14.18 7.89 -16.99
C MET A 35 14.23 6.48 -16.37
N VAL A 36 13.80 5.46 -17.11
CA VAL A 36 13.85 4.06 -16.63
C VAL A 36 15.29 3.56 -16.48
N LEU A 37 16.19 3.95 -17.39
CA LEU A 37 17.62 3.61 -17.31
C LEU A 37 18.29 4.32 -16.12
N GLU A 38 17.95 5.58 -15.87
CA GLU A 38 18.43 6.34 -14.72
C GLU A 38 17.89 5.77 -13.40
N ASN A 39 16.60 5.45 -13.36
CA ASN A 39 15.94 4.91 -12.19
C ASN A 39 15.03 3.70 -12.53
N PRO A 40 15.58 2.48 -12.48
CA PRO A 40 14.80 1.26 -12.71
C PRO A 40 13.64 1.05 -11.73
N LYS A 41 13.56 1.79 -10.61
CA LYS A 41 12.42 1.71 -9.69
C LYS A 41 11.12 2.23 -10.30
N LEU A 42 11.20 3.04 -11.36
CA LEU A 42 10.02 3.58 -12.06
C LEU A 42 9.10 2.49 -12.58
N VAL A 43 9.66 1.39 -13.09
CA VAL A 43 8.89 0.27 -13.66
C VAL A 43 8.40 -0.75 -12.63
N ARG A 44 8.66 -0.53 -11.33
CA ARG A 44 8.20 -1.45 -10.27
C ARG A 44 6.69 -1.42 -10.14
N THR A 45 6.11 -2.61 -9.99
CA THR A 45 4.66 -2.77 -9.79
C THR A 45 4.22 -2.23 -8.42
N ALA A 46 2.93 -1.98 -8.25
CA ALA A 46 2.37 -1.56 -6.96
C ALA A 46 2.70 -2.57 -5.83
N TYR A 47 2.60 -3.88 -6.12
CA TYR A 47 2.97 -4.94 -5.18
C TYR A 47 4.45 -4.89 -4.77
N GLN A 48 5.35 -4.66 -5.72
CA GLN A 48 6.78 -4.50 -5.44
C GLN A 48 7.03 -3.28 -4.54
N ARG A 49 6.40 -2.14 -4.86
CA ARG A 49 6.55 -0.91 -4.07
C ARG A 49 6.04 -1.07 -2.64
N VAL A 50 4.85 -1.65 -2.46
CA VAL A 50 4.29 -1.88 -1.12
C VAL A 50 5.12 -2.87 -0.32
N TYR A 51 5.57 -3.96 -0.95
CA TYR A 51 6.42 -4.94 -0.28
C TYR A 51 7.76 -4.32 0.16
N ASP A 52 8.42 -3.56 -0.71
CA ASP A 52 9.66 -2.85 -0.38
C ASP A 52 9.44 -1.83 0.74
N MET A 53 8.30 -1.11 0.72
CA MET A 53 7.95 -0.11 1.73
C MET A 53 7.76 -0.74 3.11
N VAL A 54 7.10 -1.90 3.20
CA VAL A 54 6.98 -2.61 4.49
C VAL A 54 8.36 -3.03 4.99
N LEU A 55 9.20 -3.59 4.10
CA LEU A 55 10.53 -4.07 4.49
C LEU A 55 11.53 -2.95 4.81
N SER A 56 11.33 -1.74 4.30
CA SER A 56 12.29 -0.65 4.49
C SER A 56 12.42 -0.18 5.94
N TYR A 57 11.46 -0.51 6.79
CA TYR A 57 11.49 -0.18 8.22
C TYR A 57 12.16 -1.25 9.09
N GLY A 58 12.45 -2.42 8.53
CA GLY A 58 12.98 -3.54 9.27
C GLY A 58 11.91 -4.54 9.69
N SER A 59 12.38 -5.61 10.32
CA SER A 59 11.55 -6.65 10.90
C SER A 59 12.33 -7.38 11.98
N SER A 60 11.64 -7.78 13.04
CA SER A 60 12.19 -8.62 14.10
C SER A 60 11.52 -9.98 14.12
N GLU A 61 12.19 -10.98 14.67
CA GLU A 61 11.64 -12.32 14.85
C GLU A 61 11.53 -12.67 16.32
N TYR A 62 10.43 -13.31 16.70
CA TYR A 62 10.24 -13.86 18.03
C TYR A 62 9.54 -15.23 17.96
N GLU A 63 9.62 -15.97 19.06
CA GLU A 63 8.95 -17.27 19.20
C GLU A 63 7.70 -17.12 20.07
N ASP A 64 6.55 -17.51 19.53
CA ASP A 64 5.31 -17.68 20.29
C ASP A 64 4.78 -19.08 20.06
N SER A 65 4.53 -19.81 21.14
CA SER A 65 3.91 -21.14 21.09
C SER A 65 4.62 -22.09 20.11
N LYS A 66 5.96 -22.05 20.09
CA LYS A 66 6.86 -22.80 19.19
C LYS A 66 6.77 -22.43 17.71
N LYS A 67 6.18 -21.28 17.39
CA LYS A 67 6.11 -20.72 16.04
C LYS A 67 7.01 -19.50 15.96
N ARG A 68 7.83 -19.45 14.92
CA ARG A 68 8.56 -18.23 14.56
C ARG A 68 7.59 -17.24 13.94
N ILE A 69 7.45 -16.08 14.56
CA ILE A 69 6.62 -14.97 14.08
C ILE A 69 7.56 -13.84 13.67
N VAL A 70 7.26 -13.25 12.52
CA VAL A 70 7.95 -12.07 12.00
C VAL A 70 7.08 -10.87 12.33
N HIS A 71 7.63 -9.94 13.10
CA HIS A 71 7.06 -8.63 13.35
C HIS A 71 7.65 -7.65 12.34
N TYR A 72 6.81 -6.86 11.66
CA TYR A 72 7.25 -5.86 10.70
C TYR A 72 7.09 -4.47 11.29
N ASP A 73 8.21 -3.80 11.54
CA ASP A 73 8.30 -2.51 12.23
C ASP A 73 7.50 -1.40 11.52
N PHE A 74 7.19 -1.58 10.23
CA PHE A 74 6.27 -0.71 9.48
C PHE A 74 4.90 -0.54 10.16
N PHE A 75 4.36 -1.60 10.76
CA PHE A 75 3.03 -1.57 11.40
C PHE A 75 3.03 -0.98 12.81
N ASP A 76 4.19 -0.65 13.37
CA ASP A 76 4.31 0.16 14.59
C ASP A 76 4.13 1.65 14.32
N ASP A 77 3.90 2.04 13.06
CA ASP A 77 3.75 3.41 12.60
C ASP A 77 4.87 4.36 13.09
N PRO A 78 6.14 4.09 12.70
CA PRO A 78 7.28 4.93 13.08
C PRO A 78 7.23 6.35 12.47
N MET A 79 6.32 6.60 11.52
CA MET A 79 6.21 7.88 10.81
C MET A 79 5.40 8.91 11.61
N THR A 80 4.40 8.46 12.36
CA THR A 80 3.59 9.32 13.25
C THR A 80 3.92 9.13 14.74
N GLY A 81 4.78 8.17 15.07
CA GLY A 81 5.09 7.83 16.46
C GLY A 81 4.05 6.91 17.10
N GLY A 82 3.43 6.04 16.29
CA GLY A 82 2.52 5.00 16.76
C GLY A 82 1.04 5.40 16.82
N GLU A 83 0.63 6.47 16.14
CA GLU A 83 -0.78 6.92 16.14
C GLU A 83 -1.71 5.85 15.54
N ASP A 84 -1.31 5.25 14.41
CA ASP A 84 -2.06 4.19 13.72
C ASP A 84 -1.41 2.81 13.88
N ALA A 85 -0.62 2.61 14.94
CA ALA A 85 0.07 1.34 15.17
C ALA A 85 -0.90 0.15 15.34
N ILE A 86 -0.55 -0.98 14.73
CA ILE A 86 -1.37 -2.21 14.73
C ILE A 86 -0.74 -3.26 15.64
N PHE A 87 -1.33 -3.45 16.82
CA PHE A 87 -0.83 -4.39 17.82
C PHE A 87 -1.52 -5.75 17.78
N GLY A 88 -0.77 -6.82 18.06
CA GLY A 88 -1.30 -8.17 18.30
C GLY A 88 -1.83 -8.89 17.05
N LEU A 89 -1.54 -8.35 15.85
CA LEU A 89 -1.97 -8.92 14.57
C LEU A 89 -0.79 -9.44 13.73
N ASP A 90 0.36 -9.75 14.35
CA ASP A 90 1.57 -10.18 13.64
C ASP A 90 1.31 -11.36 12.70
N VAL A 91 0.58 -12.39 13.13
CA VAL A 91 0.26 -13.54 12.28
C VAL A 91 -0.62 -13.17 11.07
N PRO A 92 -1.74 -12.45 11.22
CA PRO A 92 -2.47 -11.86 10.09
C PRO A 92 -1.62 -10.97 9.18
N LEU A 93 -0.80 -10.08 9.74
CA LEU A 93 0.05 -9.16 9.00
C LEU A 93 1.13 -9.91 8.21
N MET A 94 1.72 -10.97 8.77
CA MET A 94 2.60 -11.88 8.03
C MET A 94 1.90 -12.50 6.82
N LYS A 95 0.64 -12.93 6.95
CA LYS A 95 -0.11 -13.46 5.80
C LYS A 95 -0.34 -12.38 4.75
N LEU A 96 -0.68 -11.16 5.16
CA LEU A 96 -0.84 -10.01 4.28
C LEU A 96 0.46 -9.68 3.53
N VAL A 97 1.58 -9.56 4.24
CA VAL A 97 2.88 -9.27 3.65
C VAL A 97 3.35 -10.39 2.73
N ASN A 98 3.03 -11.65 3.02
CA ASN A 98 3.29 -12.77 2.11
C ASN A 98 2.50 -12.67 0.80
N ILE A 99 1.29 -12.12 0.83
CA ILE A 99 0.51 -11.83 -0.40
C ILE A 99 1.20 -10.73 -1.20
N PHE A 100 1.68 -9.68 -0.53
CA PHE A 100 2.45 -8.63 -1.19
C PHE A 100 3.73 -9.16 -1.82
N LYS A 101 4.48 -9.98 -1.09
CA LYS A 101 5.67 -10.68 -1.57
C LYS A 101 5.35 -11.50 -2.81
N ALA A 102 4.33 -12.35 -2.77
CA ALA A 102 3.97 -13.22 -3.88
C ALA A 102 3.48 -12.42 -5.12
N GLY A 103 2.75 -11.32 -4.93
CA GLY A 103 2.41 -10.40 -6.01
C GLY A 103 3.61 -9.62 -6.56
N ALA A 104 4.60 -9.30 -5.70
CA ALA A 104 5.85 -8.65 -6.12
C ALA A 104 6.69 -9.55 -7.03
N TYR A 105 6.61 -10.88 -6.82
CA TYR A 105 7.19 -11.91 -7.69
C TYR A 105 6.26 -12.38 -8.83
N GLN A 106 5.07 -11.76 -8.99
CA GLN A 106 4.09 -12.08 -10.04
C GLN A 106 3.63 -13.56 -10.04
N TYR A 107 3.43 -14.14 -8.86
CA TYR A 107 2.94 -15.51 -8.71
C TYR A 107 1.42 -15.64 -8.84
N GLY A 108 0.71 -14.56 -9.21
CA GLY A 108 -0.74 -14.55 -9.43
C GLY A 108 -1.58 -13.81 -8.39
N PRO A 109 -1.16 -13.54 -7.13
CA PRO A 109 -1.97 -12.75 -6.21
C PRO A 109 -2.30 -11.35 -6.71
N GLU A 110 -1.47 -10.77 -7.59
CA GLU A 110 -1.71 -9.47 -8.22
C GLU A 110 -2.96 -9.42 -9.12
N LYS A 111 -3.58 -10.58 -9.39
CA LYS A 111 -4.80 -10.72 -10.17
C LYS A 111 -5.99 -11.19 -9.33
N ARG A 112 -5.88 -11.19 -8.00
CA ARG A 112 -6.90 -11.73 -7.07
C ARG A 112 -7.44 -10.65 -6.15
N ILE A 113 -8.67 -10.84 -5.71
CA ILE A 113 -9.31 -10.01 -4.69
C ILE A 113 -8.86 -10.53 -3.32
N LEU A 114 -8.37 -9.63 -2.47
CA LEU A 114 -8.09 -9.90 -1.06
C LEU A 114 -9.32 -9.56 -0.21
N LEU A 115 -9.81 -10.53 0.57
CA LEU A 115 -10.90 -10.31 1.51
C LEU A 115 -10.35 -10.31 2.94
N LEU A 116 -10.40 -9.15 3.60
CA LEU A 116 -10.11 -9.02 5.02
C LEU A 116 -11.40 -9.21 5.82
N HIS A 117 -11.52 -10.32 6.53
CA HIS A 117 -12.68 -10.63 7.36
C HIS A 117 -12.26 -10.85 8.82
N GLY A 118 -13.12 -10.46 9.76
CA GLY A 118 -12.86 -10.58 11.19
C GLY A 118 -13.85 -9.76 12.03
N PRO A 119 -13.85 -9.94 13.36
CA PRO A 119 -14.73 -9.21 14.28
C PRO A 119 -14.64 -7.69 14.12
N VAL A 120 -15.66 -6.96 14.54
CA VAL A 120 -15.60 -5.48 14.59
C VAL A 120 -14.43 -5.04 15.50
N GLY A 121 -13.74 -3.96 15.13
CA GLY A 121 -12.56 -3.46 15.87
C GLY A 121 -11.25 -4.21 15.64
N SER A 122 -11.17 -5.13 14.67
CA SER A 122 -9.96 -5.91 14.39
C SER A 122 -8.98 -5.27 13.37
N SER A 123 -8.84 -3.94 13.38
CA SER A 123 -7.94 -3.17 12.49
C SER A 123 -7.96 -3.58 11.01
N LYS A 124 -9.15 -3.80 10.43
CA LYS A 124 -9.29 -4.16 9.01
C LYS A 124 -9.19 -2.96 8.06
N SER A 125 -9.42 -1.77 8.59
CA SER A 125 -9.50 -0.50 7.85
C SER A 125 -8.46 0.52 8.29
N THR A 126 -7.77 0.23 9.41
CA THR A 126 -6.55 0.89 9.86
C THR A 126 -5.41 0.25 9.08
#